data_AF-A0A955AYJ0-F1
#
_entry.id   AF-A0A955AYJ0-F1
#
_cell.length_a   1.000
_cell.length_b   1.000
_cell.length_c   1.000
_cell.angle_alpha   90.00
_cell.angle_beta   90.00
_cell.angle_gamma   90.00
#
_symmetry.space_group_name_H-M   'P 1'
#
loop_
_entity.id
_entity.type
_entity.pdbx_description
1 polymer ?
#
loop_
_entity_poly.entity_id
_entity_poly.type
_entity_poly.pdbx_seq_one_letter_code
_entity_poly.pdbx_strand_id
1 'polypeptide(L)' 'VTIFYAPEPLPWLVASLSETLIRLRVSPADLTIDKIREAAAPSWACCGESAWRQLDCQPAYSLHDRLRQSVEWYREMKWM' A
#
# COMPACT_ATOMS: atom_id res chain seq x y z
N VAL A 1 5.85 8.66 -14.88
CA VAL A 1 6.22 8.47 -13.46
C VAL A 1 7.72 8.38 -13.39
N THR A 2 8.37 9.31 -12.69
CA THR A 2 9.83 9.26 -12.46
C THR A 2 10.07 8.59 -11.12
N ILE A 3 10.88 7.55 -11.08
CA ILE A 3 11.19 6.81 -9.85
C ILE A 3 12.51 7.36 -9.30
N PHE A 4 12.52 7.76 -8.03
CA PHE A 4 13.72 8.19 -7.31
C PHE A 4 14.12 7.10 -6.30
N TYR A 5 15.39 6.72 -6.29
CA TYR A 5 15.92 5.80 -5.29
C TYR A 5 16.41 6.59 -4.08
N ALA A 6 15.79 6.36 -2.92
CA ALA A 6 16.23 6.91 -1.65
C ALA A 6 17.05 5.86 -0.89
N PRO A 7 18.09 6.28 -0.14
CA PRO A 7 18.81 5.36 0.74
C PRO A 7 17.88 4.84 1.83
N GLU A 8 18.05 3.56 2.17
CA GLU A 8 17.21 2.81 3.12
C GLU A 8 16.86 3.53 4.44
N PRO A 9 17.76 4.26 5.13
CA PRO A 9 17.39 4.92 6.39
C PRO A 9 16.41 6.09 6.21
N LEU A 10 16.31 6.68 5.01
CA LEU A 10 15.56 7.91 4.80
C LEU A 10 14.04 7.70 4.95
N PRO A 11 13.40 6.69 4.31
CA PRO A 11 12.00 6.38 4.55
C PRO A 11 11.65 6.13 6.02
N TRP A 12 12.51 5.40 6.76
CA TRP A 12 12.29 5.12 8.19
C TRP A 12 12.34 6.38 9.06
N LEU A 13 13.27 7.30 8.78
CA LEU A 13 13.37 8.57 9.49
C LEU A 13 12.13 9.45 9.25
N VAL A 14 11.69 9.56 7.99
CA VAL A 14 10.50 10.37 7.64
C VAL A 14 9.25 9.79 8.29
N ALA A 15 9.07 8.47 8.24
CA ALA A 15 7.93 7.81 8.87
C ALA A 15 7.94 7.95 10.40
N SER A 16 9.10 7.84 11.04
CA SER A 16 9.24 8.01 12.51
C SER A 16 8.90 9.44 12.95
N LEU A 17 9.36 10.44 12.20
CA LEU A 17 9.05 11.84 12.48
C LEU A 17 7.57 12.13 12.25
N SER A 18 7.02 11.67 11.12
CA SER A 18 5.59 11.79 10.77
C SER A 18 4.71 11.22 11.88
N GLU A 19 4.98 9.98 12.29
CA GLU A 19 4.19 9.29 13.32
C GLU A 19 4.33 9.98 14.69
N THR A 20 5.50 10.50 15.03
CA THR A 20 5.72 11.24 16.29
C THR A 20 4.95 12.56 16.31
N LEU A 21 5.01 13.34 15.22
CA LEU A 21 4.28 14.62 15.10
C LEU A 21 2.77 14.42 15.09
N ILE A 22 2.31 13.30 14.54
CA ILE A 22 0.90 12.96 14.43
C ILE A 22 0.38 12.31 15.71
N ARG A 23 1.18 11.58 16.49
CA ARG A 23 0.78 11.19 17.86
C ARG A 23 0.49 12.41 18.75
N LEU A 24 1.07 13.57 18.44
CA LEU A 24 0.79 14.85 19.12
C LEU A 24 -0.42 15.60 18.54
N ARG A 25 -0.95 15.20 17.38
CA ARG A 25 -2.14 15.76 16.72
C ARG A 25 -3.14 14.64 16.43
N VAL A 26 -4.29 14.58 17.09
CA VAL A 26 -5.32 13.51 16.89
C VAL A 26 -5.83 13.45 15.43
N SER A 27 -5.03 12.87 14.54
CA SER A 27 -5.23 12.80 13.10
C SER A 27 -4.51 11.53 12.63
N PRO A 28 -5.01 10.83 11.61
CA PRO A 28 -4.30 9.68 11.07
C PRO A 28 -3.05 10.12 10.30
N ALA A 29 -1.97 9.35 10.44
CA ALA A 29 -0.76 9.55 9.66
C ALA A 29 -0.86 8.83 8.33
N ASP A 30 -0.71 9.56 7.22
CA ASP A 30 -0.66 8.97 5.87
C ASP A 30 0.60 8.10 5.67
N LEU A 31 1.69 8.44 6.36
CA LEU A 31 2.95 7.69 6.35
C LEU A 31 3.36 7.32 7.78
N THR A 32 3.43 6.02 8.05
CA THR A 32 3.80 5.42 9.35
C THR A 32 4.96 4.45 9.21
N ILE A 33 5.57 4.09 10.34
CA ILE A 33 6.65 3.07 10.36
C ILE A 33 6.13 1.74 9.81
N ASP A 34 4.88 1.40 10.15
CA ASP A 34 4.23 0.18 9.67
C ASP A 34 4.15 0.16 8.14
N LYS A 35 3.80 1.29 7.51
CA LYS A 35 3.77 1.42 6.04
C LYS A 35 5.14 1.24 5.39
N ILE A 36 6.21 1.70 6.03
CA ILE A 36 7.58 1.47 5.54
C ILE A 36 7.96 0.00 5.65
N ARG A 37 7.65 -0.64 6.79
CA ARG A 37 7.89 -2.07 7.01
C ARG A 37 7.15 -2.94 5.99
N GLU A 38 5.89 -2.60 5.74
CA GLU A 38 5.04 -3.15 4.70
C GLU A 38 5.70 -2.99 3.31
N ALA A 39 6.08 -1.78 2.92
CA ALA A 39 6.70 -1.49 1.62
C ALA A 39 8.05 -2.19 1.41
N ALA A 40 8.82 -2.39 2.50
CA ALA A 40 10.11 -3.08 2.47
C ALA A 40 9.99 -4.61 2.45
N ALA A 41 8.79 -5.17 2.61
CA ALA A 41 8.60 -6.61 2.59
C ALA A 41 8.98 -7.19 1.21
N PRO A 42 9.73 -8.31 1.15
CA PRO A 42 10.15 -8.90 -0.12
C PRO A 42 8.98 -9.33 -1.02
N SER A 43 7.86 -9.70 -0.41
CA SER A 43 6.65 -10.09 -1.10
C SER A 43 5.44 -9.92 -0.18
N TRP A 44 4.32 -9.56 -0.79
CA TRP A 44 2.99 -9.55 -0.19
C TRP A 44 2.11 -10.68 -0.72
N ALA A 45 2.60 -11.42 -1.72
CA ALA A 45 1.86 -12.49 -2.34
C ALA A 45 1.74 -13.66 -1.36
N CYS A 46 0.51 -14.08 -1.11
CA CYS A 46 0.20 -15.34 -0.44
C CYS A 46 -0.48 -16.29 -1.42
N CYS A 47 -0.37 -17.59 -1.14
CA CYS A 47 -1.12 -18.60 -1.89
C CYS A 47 -2.59 -18.57 -1.47
N GLY A 48 -3.48 -18.24 -2.40
CA GLY A 48 -4.93 -18.17 -2.17
C GLY A 48 -5.65 -19.53 -2.16
N GLU A 49 -4.97 -20.63 -2.47
CA GLU A 49 -5.60 -21.94 -2.70
C GLU A 49 -6.50 -22.41 -1.55
N SER A 50 -6.07 -22.21 -0.31
CA SER A 50 -6.87 -22.63 0.85
C SER A 50 -8.18 -21.85 0.95
N ALA A 51 -8.14 -20.54 0.67
CA ALA A 51 -9.33 -19.70 0.69
C ALA A 51 -10.28 -20.08 -0.45
N TRP A 52 -9.75 -20.35 -1.65
CA TRP A 52 -10.55 -20.75 -2.81
C TRP A 52 -11.27 -22.08 -2.59
N ARG A 53 -10.61 -23.05 -1.95
CA ARG A 53 -11.22 -24.37 -1.66
C ARG A 53 -12.29 -24.30 -0.57
N GLN A 54 -12.12 -23.45 0.43
CA GLN A 54 -12.97 -23.46 1.63
C GLN A 54 -14.13 -22.47 1.55
N LEU A 55 -13.96 -21.37 0.83
CA LEU A 55 -14.90 -20.25 0.85
C LEU A 55 -15.70 -20.12 -0.45
N ASP A 56 -15.53 -21.05 -1.39
CA ASP A 56 -16.11 -21.01 -2.75
C ASP A 56 -15.96 -19.62 -3.42
N CYS A 57 -14.85 -18.97 -3.11
CA CYS A 57 -14.59 -17.59 -3.47
C CYS A 57 -13.36 -17.56 -4.39
N GLN A 58 -13.56 -17.14 -5.63
CA GLN A 58 -12.46 -16.90 -6.58
C GLN A 58 -12.51 -15.45 -7.07
N PRO A 59 -11.36 -14.78 -7.23
CA PRO A 59 -11.32 -13.45 -7.80
C PRO A 59 -11.88 -13.46 -9.23
N ALA A 60 -12.93 -12.67 -9.47
CA ALA A 60 -13.56 -12.59 -10.79
C ALA A 60 -12.65 -11.99 -11.89
N TYR A 61 -11.59 -11.27 -11.49
CA TYR A 61 -10.64 -10.62 -12.38
C TYR A 61 -9.23 -10.76 -11.82
N SER A 62 -8.24 -10.66 -12.69
CA SER A 62 -6.83 -10.63 -12.29
C SER A 62 -6.52 -9.38 -11.44
N LEU A 63 -5.47 -9.46 -10.62
CA LEU A 63 -4.99 -8.30 -9.85
C LEU A 63 -4.68 -7.11 -10.78
N HIS A 64 -4.07 -7.38 -11.93
CA HIS A 64 -3.75 -6.35 -12.92
C HIS A 64 -5.01 -5.63 -13.43
N ASP A 65 -6.07 -6.37 -13.74
CA ASP A 65 -7.32 -5.76 -14.21
C ASP A 65 -7.98 -4.91 -13.13
N ARG A 66 -7.95 -5.37 -11.87
CA ARG A 66 -8.47 -4.60 -10.73
C ARG A 66 -7.67 -3.33 -10.48
N LEU A 67 -6.34 -3.39 -10.57
CA LEU A 67 -5.49 -2.20 -10.45
C LEU A 67 -5.76 -1.19 -11.58
N ARG A 68 -5.95 -1.67 -12.82
CA ARG A 68 -6.30 -0.80 -13.95
C ARG A 68 -7.62 -0.06 -13.71
N GLN A 69 -8.66 -0.80 -13.30
CA GLN A 69 -9.98 -0.23 -12.97
C GLN A 69 -9.88 0.82 -11.85
N SER A 70 -9.10 0.55 -10.80
CA SER A 70 -8.88 1.52 -9.73
C SER A 70 -8.19 2.78 -10.24
N VAL A 71 -7.15 2.67 -11.07
CA VAL A 71 -6.46 3.83 -11.66
C VAL A 71 -7.39 4.66 -12.55
N GLU A 72 -8.22 4.01 -13.37
CA GLU A 72 -9.21 4.67 -14.22
C GLU A 72 -10.19 5.49 -13.38
N TRP A 73 -10.75 4.90 -12.32
CA TRP A 73 -11.64 5.61 -11.40
C TRP A 73 -11.00 6.85 -10.76
N TYR A 74 -9.76 6.74 -10.28
CA TYR A 74 -9.06 7.90 -9.70
C TYR A 74 -8.87 9.04 -10.71
N ARG A 75 -8.62 8.72 -11.99
CA ARG A 75 -8.50 9.73 -13.06
C ARG A 75 -9.84 10.40 -13.36
N GLU A 76 -10.92 9.63 -13.40
CA GLU A 76 -12.28 10.17 -13.57
C GLU A 76 -12.65 11.14 -12.44
N MET A 77 -12.27 10.79 -11.21
CA MET A 77 -12.47 11.62 -10.02
C MET A 77 -11.52 12.83 -9.95
N LYS A 78 -10.53 12.92 -10.86
CA LYS A 78 -9.49 13.96 -10.86
C LYS A 78 -8.69 14.01 -9.56
N TRP A 79 -8.47 12.86 -8.94
CA TRP A 79 -7.58 12.70 -7.77
C TRP A 79 -6.13 12.39 -8.17
N MET A 80 -5.92 12.09 -9.46
CA MET A 80 -4.61 11.92 -10.10
C MET A 80 -4.52 12.76 -11.37
#